data_AF-A0A914LLY2-F1
#
_entry.id   AF-A0A914LLY2-F1
#
_cell.length_a   1.000
_cell.length_b   1.000
_cell.length_c   1.000
_cell.angle_alpha   90.00
_cell.angle_beta   90.00
_cell.angle_gamma   90.00
#
_symmetry.space_group_name_H-M   'P 1'
#
loop_
_entity.id
_entity.type
_entity.pdbx_description
1 polymer ?
#
loop_
_entity_poly.entity_id
_entity_poly.type
_entity_poly.pdbx_seq_one_letter_code
_entity_poly.pdbx_strand_id
1 'polypeptide(L)'
;MFHRLVRDIHYRKNLIADQLVINMHRWICDPNSLLFNPAIKNALTILMKKLCLLLVAEMQRLGAKVIYCSFRKIVFSTQRHSLPFAKSFVNSLLIEINQKPIFASLQLGLIHFSSVLLWIDSSNYAYVYASEDEKKNGRVEAKFGLANKIQGEIKNKFIIMIAGFVGMLWNKRKELNEEDLNNNPQLISQISLKILKEEIVDSLFRLTTKLILLRPKLEEMAKENFCLDIPLEFVNCICRVLSVNLALEEVVDNLKSQLLLIIYKDCIISTNQNNWIPPTCVILENIFCQKCSQNGDLDVSNDFLKGGEKQGKEANTNNLPFLCPHCGSEYPLSLIEEMLVERVSKMQTSFALQDWQCVSCKKIGANFLHRHCECSNKFEYTLKPEELIRNLEMVKRVAIKHRLENLEYVIEHVTRCLQ
;
A
#
# COMPACT_ATOMS: atom_id res chain seq x y z
N MET A 1 30.69 -12.92 15.31
CA MET A 1 30.97 -11.47 15.48
C MET A 1 29.84 -10.76 16.20
N PHE A 2 28.59 -10.83 15.72
CA PHE A 2 27.43 -10.16 16.33
C PHE A 2 27.26 -10.41 17.84
N HIS A 3 27.32 -11.67 18.28
CA HIS A 3 27.25 -12.02 19.71
C HIS A 3 28.32 -11.32 20.57
N ARG A 4 29.53 -11.09 20.03
CA ARG A 4 30.58 -10.36 20.76
C ARG A 4 30.25 -8.87 20.88
N LEU A 5 29.70 -8.26 19.82
CA LEU A 5 29.26 -6.86 19.86
C LEU A 5 28.13 -6.66 20.86
N VAL A 6 27.09 -7.51 20.83
CA VAL A 6 25.98 -7.46 21.80
C VAL A 6 26.48 -7.62 23.24
N ARG A 7 27.43 -8.54 23.45
CA ARG A 7 28.07 -8.73 24.75
C ARG A 7 28.82 -7.45 25.19
N ASP A 8 29.60 -6.84 24.32
CA ASP A 8 30.34 -5.62 24.64
C ASP A 8 29.42 -4.42 24.91
N ILE A 9 28.26 -4.33 24.24
CA ILE A 9 27.22 -3.34 24.55
C ILE A 9 26.71 -3.55 25.98
N HIS A 10 26.35 -4.79 26.34
CA HIS A 10 25.78 -5.09 27.64
C HIS A 10 26.78 -4.87 28.80
N TYR A 11 28.00 -5.41 28.67
CA TYR A 11 28.98 -5.37 29.76
C TYR A 11 29.77 -4.07 29.83
N ARG A 12 30.06 -3.43 28.69
CA ARG A 12 30.98 -2.27 28.61
C ARG A 12 30.27 -0.98 28.20
N LYS A 13 28.96 -1.01 27.92
CA LYS A 13 28.19 0.11 27.37
C LYS A 13 28.91 0.74 26.16
N ASN A 14 29.53 -0.10 25.33
CA ASN A 14 30.37 0.35 24.24
C ASN A 14 29.52 0.97 23.13
N LEU A 15 29.56 2.30 23.02
CA LEU A 15 28.82 3.08 22.01
C LEU A 15 29.19 2.69 20.57
N ILE A 16 30.44 2.33 20.32
CA ILE A 16 30.89 1.94 18.97
C ILE A 16 30.26 0.60 18.60
N ALA A 17 30.23 -0.36 19.53
CA ALA A 17 29.61 -1.65 19.29
C ALA A 17 28.12 -1.51 19.01
N ASP A 18 27.44 -0.60 19.71
CA ASP A 18 26.03 -0.28 19.49
C ASP A 18 25.78 0.30 18.08
N GLN A 19 26.59 1.29 17.68
CA GLN A 19 26.52 1.86 16.32
C GLN A 19 26.81 0.82 15.23
N LEU A 20 27.75 -0.11 15.46
CA LEU A 20 28.02 -1.20 14.51
C LEU A 20 26.84 -2.16 14.37
N VAL A 21 26.15 -2.49 15.47
CA VAL A 21 24.96 -3.35 15.45
C VAL A 21 23.82 -2.68 14.68
N ILE A 22 23.55 -1.40 14.94
CA ILE A 22 22.50 -0.63 14.25
C ILE A 22 22.75 -0.56 12.74
N ASN A 23 24.00 -0.31 12.32
CA ASN A 23 24.35 -0.17 10.91
C ASN A 23 24.60 -1.50 10.19
N MET A 24 24.64 -2.63 10.90
CA MET A 24 24.96 -3.94 10.31
C MET A 24 23.97 -4.34 9.22
N HIS A 25 22.67 -4.07 9.43
CA HIS A 25 21.66 -4.38 8.43
C HIS A 25 21.89 -3.59 7.13
N ARG A 26 22.18 -2.29 7.24
CA ARG A 26 22.51 -1.43 6.10
C ARG A 26 23.74 -1.96 5.36
N TRP A 27 24.80 -2.28 6.10
CA TRP A 27 26.04 -2.80 5.54
C TRP A 27 25.85 -4.10 4.75
N ILE A 28 25.06 -5.05 5.25
CA ILE A 28 24.76 -6.31 4.53
C ILE A 28 23.96 -6.05 3.24
N CYS A 29 23.08 -5.05 3.26
CA CYS A 29 22.14 -4.79 2.17
C CYS A 29 22.69 -3.86 1.07
N ASP A 30 23.75 -3.11 1.37
CA ASP A 30 24.37 -2.10 0.49
C ASP A 30 25.35 -2.76 -0.51
N PRO A 31 25.08 -2.68 -1.83
CA PRO A 31 25.96 -3.24 -2.86
C PRO A 31 27.34 -2.58 -2.92
N ASN A 32 27.49 -1.35 -2.41
CA ASN A 32 28.76 -0.62 -2.38
C ASN A 32 29.63 -0.98 -1.17
N SER A 33 29.17 -1.88 -0.29
CA SER A 33 29.96 -2.32 0.86
C SER A 33 31.13 -3.22 0.42
N LEU A 34 32.31 -3.03 1.03
CA LEU A 34 33.57 -3.73 0.67
C LEU A 34 33.50 -5.27 0.75
N LEU A 35 32.52 -5.83 1.47
CA LEU A 35 32.28 -7.28 1.57
C LEU A 35 30.83 -7.63 1.21
N PHE A 36 30.23 -6.85 0.31
CA PHE A 36 28.89 -7.15 -0.17
C PHE A 36 28.84 -8.53 -0.78
N ASN A 37 27.88 -9.34 -0.32
CA ASN A 37 27.59 -10.63 -0.92
C ASN A 37 26.07 -10.78 -1.11
N PRO A 38 25.58 -10.88 -2.36
CA PRO A 38 24.15 -10.98 -2.63
C PRO A 38 23.52 -12.24 -2.02
N ALA A 39 24.26 -13.33 -1.86
CA ALA A 39 23.75 -14.55 -1.21
C ALA A 39 23.46 -14.31 0.28
N ILE A 40 24.30 -13.52 0.97
CA ILE A 40 24.09 -13.18 2.39
C ILE A 40 22.87 -12.25 2.53
N LYS A 41 22.76 -11.23 1.68
CA LYS A 41 21.58 -10.34 1.63
C LYS A 41 20.29 -11.14 1.40
N ASN A 42 20.31 -12.07 0.44
CA ASN A 42 19.16 -12.94 0.14
C ASN A 42 18.84 -13.87 1.30
N ALA A 43 19.85 -14.51 1.90
CA ALA A 43 19.66 -15.36 3.08
C ALA A 43 19.06 -14.59 4.24
N LEU A 44 19.55 -13.38 4.53
CA LEU A 44 19.00 -12.51 5.57
C LEU A 44 17.53 -12.17 5.28
N THR A 45 17.21 -11.77 4.05
CA THR A 45 15.83 -11.45 3.63
C THR A 45 14.91 -12.66 3.80
N ILE A 46 15.36 -13.86 3.42
CA ILE A 46 14.60 -15.11 3.59
C ILE A 46 14.37 -15.41 5.08
N LEU A 47 15.39 -15.25 5.91
CA LEU A 47 15.28 -15.48 7.36
C LEU A 47 14.34 -14.45 8.03
N MET A 48 14.38 -13.19 7.62
CA MET A 48 13.44 -12.16 8.08
C MET A 48 12.00 -12.51 7.70
N LYS A 49 11.76 -12.96 6.46
CA LYS A 49 10.44 -13.43 6.01
C LYS A 49 9.97 -14.64 6.83
N LYS A 50 10.86 -15.62 7.07
CA LYS A 50 10.55 -16.78 7.92
C LYS A 50 10.19 -16.36 9.34
N LEU A 51 10.93 -15.41 9.93
CA LEU A 51 10.62 -14.89 11.27
C LEU A 51 9.24 -14.23 11.34
N CYS A 52 8.89 -13.40 10.34
CA CYS A 52 7.55 -12.82 10.24
C CYS A 52 6.45 -13.89 10.12
N LEU A 53 6.65 -14.91 9.28
CA LEU A 53 5.67 -15.99 9.13
C LEU A 53 5.50 -16.80 10.41
N LEU A 54 6.58 -17.09 11.13
CA LEU A 54 6.52 -17.76 12.43
C LEU A 54 5.78 -16.91 13.47
N LEU A 55 6.03 -15.60 13.49
CA LEU A 55 5.32 -14.67 14.36
C LEU A 55 3.82 -14.63 14.05
N VAL A 56 3.44 -14.57 12.77
CA VAL A 56 2.03 -14.62 12.34
C VAL A 56 1.36 -15.92 12.76
N ALA A 57 2.01 -17.07 12.55
CA ALA A 57 1.49 -18.37 12.95
C ALA A 57 1.25 -18.45 14.46
N GLU A 58 2.17 -17.89 15.25
CA GLU A 58 2.04 -17.87 16.71
C GLU A 58 0.93 -16.93 17.19
N MET A 59 0.80 -15.74 16.61
CA MET A 59 -0.30 -14.84 16.91
C MET A 59 -1.67 -15.47 16.57
N GLN A 60 -1.75 -16.17 15.43
CA GLN A 60 -2.95 -16.91 15.04
C GLN A 60 -3.27 -18.05 16.01
N ARG A 61 -2.26 -18.79 16.48
CA ARG A 61 -2.42 -19.82 17.51
C ARG A 61 -2.97 -19.27 18.82
N LEU A 62 -2.61 -18.04 19.18
CA LEU A 62 -3.13 -17.33 20.36
C LEU A 62 -4.52 -16.72 20.15
N GLY A 63 -5.12 -16.89 18.96
CA GLY A 63 -6.47 -16.42 18.65
C GLY A 63 -6.54 -15.04 17.99
N ALA A 64 -5.41 -14.43 17.62
CA ALA A 64 -5.39 -13.18 16.85
C ALA A 64 -5.58 -13.43 15.36
N LYS A 65 -6.48 -12.69 14.69
CA LYS A 65 -6.62 -12.75 13.24
C LYS A 65 -5.72 -11.71 12.59
N VAL A 66 -4.55 -12.13 12.08
CA VAL A 66 -3.62 -11.24 11.38
C VAL A 66 -4.19 -10.80 10.03
N ILE A 67 -4.20 -9.49 9.79
CA ILE A 67 -4.71 -8.84 8.56
C ILE A 67 -3.54 -8.46 7.65
N TYR A 68 -2.47 -7.91 8.23
CA TYR A 68 -1.29 -7.48 7.50
C TYR A 68 -0.03 -7.66 8.35
N CYS A 69 1.07 -8.07 7.72
CA CYS A 69 2.37 -8.20 8.34
C CYS A 69 3.46 -7.75 7.36
N SER A 70 4.31 -6.85 7.82
CA SER A 70 5.57 -6.49 7.19
C SER A 70 6.71 -6.57 8.20
N PHE A 71 7.94 -6.28 7.79
CA PHE A 71 9.10 -6.27 8.68
C PHE A 71 9.01 -5.24 9.81
N ARG A 72 8.09 -4.26 9.72
CA ARG A 72 7.98 -3.14 10.68
C ARG A 72 6.61 -3.00 11.32
N LYS A 73 5.55 -3.52 10.68
CA LYS A 73 4.18 -3.29 11.12
C LYS A 73 3.37 -4.58 11.04
N ILE A 74 2.61 -4.84 12.10
CA ILE A 74 1.63 -5.92 12.14
C ILE A 74 0.28 -5.29 12.45
N VAL A 75 -0.73 -5.67 11.68
CA VAL A 75 -2.13 -5.28 11.89
C VAL A 75 -2.93 -6.55 12.05
N PHE A 76 -3.65 -6.66 13.16
CA PHE A 76 -4.43 -7.85 13.48
C PHE A 76 -5.70 -7.47 14.24
N SER A 77 -6.72 -8.32 14.14
CA SER A 77 -7.93 -8.25 14.96
C SER A 77 -7.75 -9.08 16.22
N THR A 78 -8.11 -8.48 17.36
CA THR A 78 -8.14 -9.15 18.68
C THR A 78 -9.36 -10.05 18.85
N GLN A 79 -10.36 -9.96 17.96
CA GLN A 79 -11.66 -10.63 18.09
C GLN A 79 -12.38 -10.31 19.41
N ARG A 80 -12.09 -9.15 20.02
CA ARG A 80 -12.75 -8.66 21.23
C ARG A 80 -13.60 -7.43 20.90
N HIS A 81 -14.78 -7.34 21.50
CA HIS A 81 -15.73 -6.28 21.21
C HIS A 81 -15.44 -4.98 21.96
N SER A 82 -14.89 -5.11 23.17
CA SER A 82 -14.63 -4.01 24.09
C SER A 82 -13.14 -3.75 24.31
N LEU A 83 -12.79 -2.48 24.51
CA LEU A 83 -11.41 -1.98 24.55
C LEU A 83 -10.59 -2.54 25.73
N PRO A 84 -11.10 -2.62 26.97
CA PRO A 84 -10.39 -3.26 28.09
C PRO A 84 -10.01 -4.72 27.81
N PHE A 85 -10.90 -5.52 27.23
CA PHE A 85 -10.59 -6.90 26.87
C PHE A 85 -9.56 -6.98 25.75
N ALA A 86 -9.62 -6.09 24.76
CA ALA A 86 -8.62 -5.99 23.71
C ALA A 86 -7.23 -5.63 24.29
N LYS A 87 -7.16 -4.68 25.23
CA LYS A 87 -5.93 -4.32 25.93
C LYS A 87 -5.35 -5.49 26.71
N SER A 88 -6.17 -6.17 27.50
CA SER A 88 -5.76 -7.35 28.27
C SER A 88 -5.22 -8.46 27.36
N PHE A 89 -5.92 -8.75 26.26
CA PHE A 89 -5.48 -9.72 25.26
C PHE A 89 -4.12 -9.37 24.65
N VAL A 90 -3.92 -8.10 24.24
CA VAL A 90 -2.64 -7.67 23.65
C VAL A 90 -1.50 -7.75 24.67
N ASN A 91 -1.75 -7.38 25.93
CA ASN A 91 -0.73 -7.49 26.98
C ASN A 91 -0.31 -8.95 27.21
N SER A 92 -1.28 -9.87 27.31
CA SER A 92 -0.99 -11.30 27.44
C SER A 92 -0.23 -11.84 26.22
N LEU A 93 -0.66 -11.46 25.01
CA LEU A 93 0.01 -11.86 23.77
C LEU A 93 1.46 -11.37 23.71
N LEU A 94 1.74 -10.12 24.12
CA LEU A 94 3.09 -9.59 24.17
C LEU A 94 3.97 -10.33 25.18
N ILE A 95 3.43 -10.69 26.34
CA ILE A 95 4.14 -11.48 27.35
C ILE A 95 4.49 -12.87 26.79
N GLU A 96 3.52 -13.57 26.18
CA GLU A 96 3.74 -14.92 25.64
C GLU A 96 4.73 -14.93 24.46
N ILE A 97 4.70 -13.92 23.60
CA ILE A 97 5.68 -13.79 22.50
C ILE A 97 7.08 -13.57 23.07
N ASN A 98 7.23 -12.69 24.06
CA ASN A 98 8.53 -12.39 24.68
C ASN A 98 9.13 -13.59 25.42
N GLN A 99 8.31 -14.52 25.92
CA GLN A 99 8.78 -15.75 26.57
C GLN A 99 9.43 -16.73 25.57
N LYS A 100 9.12 -16.63 24.27
CA LYS A 100 9.67 -17.55 23.27
C LYS A 100 11.08 -17.10 22.85
N PRO A 101 12.10 -17.98 22.95
CA PRO A 101 13.49 -17.60 22.69
C PRO A 101 13.73 -17.12 21.25
N ILE A 102 12.95 -17.62 20.28
CA ILE A 102 13.05 -17.20 18.88
C ILE A 102 12.63 -15.74 18.66
N PHE A 103 11.80 -15.19 19.55
CA PHE A 103 11.33 -13.81 19.50
C PHE A 103 11.95 -12.93 20.59
N ALA A 104 12.89 -13.44 21.39
CA ALA A 104 13.47 -12.73 22.52
C ALA A 104 14.15 -11.39 22.14
N SER A 105 14.64 -11.28 20.90
CA SER A 105 15.25 -10.05 20.37
C SER A 105 14.25 -9.12 19.69
N LEU A 106 12.98 -9.50 19.56
CA LEU A 106 11.95 -8.66 18.95
C LEU A 106 11.38 -7.68 19.97
N GLN A 107 11.35 -6.40 19.60
CA GLN A 107 10.68 -5.37 20.37
C GLN A 107 9.37 -5.00 19.68
N LEU A 108 8.25 -5.44 20.26
CA LEU A 108 6.92 -5.14 19.76
C LEU A 108 6.32 -3.98 20.56
N GLY A 109 6.14 -2.84 19.90
CA GLY A 109 5.46 -1.66 20.46
C GLY A 109 4.04 -1.54 19.95
N LEU A 110 3.08 -1.34 20.85
CA LEU A 110 1.70 -1.01 20.48
C LEU A 110 1.62 0.43 19.95
N ILE A 111 1.05 0.61 18.76
CA ILE A 111 0.86 1.94 18.15
C ILE A 111 -0.48 2.56 18.60
N HIS A 112 -1.59 1.87 18.35
CA HIS A 112 -2.94 2.29 18.75
C HIS A 112 -3.92 1.11 18.65
N PHE A 113 -5.12 1.28 19.22
CA PHE A 113 -6.26 0.41 18.96
C PHE A 113 -7.22 1.08 17.97
N SER A 114 -7.80 0.29 17.06
CA SER A 114 -8.83 0.73 16.12
C SER A 114 -10.12 -0.04 16.35
N SER A 115 -11.26 0.66 16.43
CA SER A 115 -12.58 0.01 16.59
C SER A 115 -13.13 -0.54 15.29
N VAL A 116 -12.96 0.21 14.19
CA VAL A 116 -13.35 -0.19 12.84
C VAL A 116 -12.15 0.05 11.94
N LEU A 117 -11.85 -0.92 11.07
CA LEU A 117 -10.72 -0.88 10.15
C LEU A 117 -11.17 -1.30 8.76
N LEU A 118 -10.93 -0.43 7.79
CA LEU A 118 -10.96 -0.71 6.36
C LEU A 118 -9.50 -0.74 5.90
N TRP A 119 -9.03 -1.89 5.40
CA TRP A 119 -7.64 -2.08 5.02
C TRP A 119 -7.55 -2.71 3.63
N ILE A 120 -6.88 -2.03 2.69
CA ILE A 120 -6.50 -2.58 1.38
C ILE A 120 -5.01 -2.93 1.42
N ASP A 121 -4.18 -1.93 1.74
CA ASP A 121 -2.73 -2.06 1.82
C ASP A 121 -2.13 -0.98 2.76
N SER A 122 -0.81 -0.91 2.85
CA SER A 122 -0.09 0.04 3.70
C SER A 122 -0.26 1.52 3.30
N SER A 123 -0.70 1.81 2.09
CA SER A 123 -0.98 3.15 1.56
C SER A 123 -2.47 3.47 1.44
N ASN A 124 -3.34 2.47 1.62
CA ASN A 124 -4.79 2.53 1.40
C ASN A 124 -5.53 1.89 2.59
N TYR A 125 -5.87 2.71 3.58
CA TYR A 125 -6.60 2.30 4.77
C TYR A 125 -7.44 3.43 5.36
N ALA A 126 -8.48 3.07 6.11
CA ALA A 126 -9.20 3.98 6.98
C ALA A 126 -9.56 3.27 8.30
N TYR A 127 -9.47 3.98 9.42
CA TYR A 127 -9.84 3.42 10.70
C TYR A 127 -10.37 4.47 11.68
N VAL A 128 -11.09 3.99 12.69
CA VAL A 128 -11.55 4.80 13.82
C VAL A 128 -10.74 4.48 15.05
N TYR A 129 -10.11 5.50 15.63
CA TYR A 129 -9.34 5.37 16.86
C TYR A 129 -10.22 4.89 18.02
N ALA A 130 -9.76 3.87 18.73
CA ALA A 130 -10.31 3.42 20.00
C ALA A 130 -9.33 3.77 21.11
N SER A 131 -9.70 4.73 21.96
CA SER A 131 -8.87 5.18 23.08
C SER A 131 -9.74 5.52 24.28
N GLU A 132 -9.14 5.53 25.47
CA GLU A 132 -9.73 6.12 26.67
C GLU A 132 -9.71 7.66 26.61
N ASP A 133 -8.78 8.24 25.85
CA ASP A 133 -8.75 9.67 25.57
C ASP A 133 -9.97 10.06 24.71
N GLU A 134 -10.97 10.73 25.30
CA GLU A 134 -12.17 11.17 24.58
C GLU A 134 -11.87 12.01 23.33
N LYS A 135 -10.79 12.82 23.37
CA LYS A 135 -10.35 13.64 22.23
C LYS A 135 -9.88 12.82 21.03
N LYS A 136 -9.37 11.61 21.27
CA LYS A 136 -8.88 10.71 20.20
C LYS A 136 -9.90 9.65 19.84
N ASN A 137 -10.70 9.20 20.80
CA ASN A 137 -11.71 8.17 20.59
C ASN A 137 -12.74 8.62 19.55
N GLY A 138 -13.00 7.80 18.53
CA GLY A 138 -13.93 8.15 17.46
C GLY A 138 -13.35 9.01 16.35
N ARG A 139 -12.11 9.50 16.46
CA ARG A 139 -11.45 10.20 15.36
C ARG A 139 -11.23 9.21 14.22
N VAL A 140 -11.60 9.62 13.01
CA VAL A 140 -11.37 8.83 11.79
C VAL A 140 -10.09 9.30 11.12
N GLU A 141 -9.21 8.35 10.81
CA GLU A 141 -8.05 8.57 9.95
C GLU A 141 -8.23 7.79 8.66
N ALA A 142 -8.15 8.47 7.53
CA ALA A 142 -8.33 7.88 6.21
C ALA A 142 -7.15 8.30 5.32
N LYS A 143 -6.40 7.31 4.83
CA LYS A 143 -5.26 7.48 3.93
C LYS A 143 -5.47 6.60 2.71
N PHE A 144 -5.61 7.22 1.55
CA PHE A 144 -5.85 6.52 0.27
C PHE A 144 -4.93 7.04 -0.82
N GLY A 145 -3.79 6.36 -0.99
CA GLY A 145 -2.87 6.61 -2.10
C GLY A 145 -3.49 6.34 -3.48
N LEU A 146 -4.48 5.46 -3.57
CA LEU A 146 -5.20 5.19 -4.82
C LEU A 146 -5.91 6.44 -5.37
N ALA A 147 -6.31 7.37 -4.50
CA ALA A 147 -6.95 8.62 -4.90
C ALA A 147 -5.94 9.72 -5.23
N ASN A 148 -4.64 9.42 -5.37
CA ASN A 148 -3.63 10.45 -5.67
C ASN A 148 -3.73 11.04 -7.07
N LYS A 149 -4.25 10.27 -8.02
CA LYS A 149 -4.55 10.78 -9.37
C LYS A 149 -5.67 11.82 -9.35
N ILE A 150 -6.53 11.80 -8.33
CA ILE A 150 -7.60 12.76 -8.12
C ILE A 150 -7.02 13.90 -7.28
N GLN A 151 -6.99 15.11 -7.82
CA GLN A 151 -6.42 16.27 -7.13
C GLN A 151 -7.51 17.22 -6.59
N GLY A 152 -7.10 18.12 -5.69
CA GLY A 152 -7.92 19.22 -5.19
C GLY A 152 -9.14 18.78 -4.36
N GLU A 153 -10.24 19.53 -4.50
CA GLU A 153 -11.46 19.33 -3.72
C GLU A 153 -12.12 17.96 -3.90
N ILE A 154 -11.94 17.34 -5.08
CA ILE A 154 -12.54 16.05 -5.41
C ILE A 154 -11.95 14.95 -4.52
N LYS A 155 -10.62 15.01 -4.30
CA LYS A 155 -9.93 14.12 -3.36
C LYS A 155 -10.43 14.28 -1.94
N ASN A 156 -10.65 15.52 -1.49
CA ASN A 156 -11.18 15.78 -0.16
C ASN A 156 -12.59 15.20 -0.01
N LYS A 157 -13.45 15.36 -1.01
CA LYS A 157 -14.79 14.75 -1.02
C LYS A 157 -14.74 13.23 -1.00
N PHE A 158 -13.82 12.62 -1.74
CA PHE A 158 -13.57 11.18 -1.69
C PHE A 158 -13.20 10.73 -0.27
N ILE A 159 -12.22 11.38 0.36
CA ILE A 159 -11.75 11.04 1.72
C ILE A 159 -12.88 11.23 2.73
N ILE A 160 -13.63 12.33 2.65
CA ILE A 160 -14.77 12.62 3.54
C ILE A 160 -15.86 11.57 3.39
N MET A 161 -16.16 11.10 2.18
CA MET A 161 -17.18 10.09 1.96
C MET A 161 -16.80 8.75 2.61
N ILE A 162 -15.55 8.30 2.42
CA ILE A 162 -15.08 7.07 3.07
C ILE A 162 -14.98 7.23 4.59
N ALA A 163 -14.47 8.37 5.07
CA ALA A 163 -14.39 8.64 6.50
C ALA A 163 -15.79 8.69 7.13
N GLY A 164 -16.77 9.28 6.45
CA GLY A 164 -18.18 9.29 6.83
C GLY A 164 -18.77 7.89 6.91
N PHE A 165 -18.53 7.05 5.90
CA PHE A 165 -18.96 5.64 5.90
C PHE A 165 -18.41 4.87 7.12
N VAL A 166 -17.10 4.96 7.36
CA VAL A 166 -16.44 4.27 8.48
C VAL A 166 -16.89 4.84 9.84
N GLY A 167 -17.09 6.15 9.93
CA GLY A 167 -17.61 6.82 11.13
C GLY A 167 -19.06 6.45 11.46
N MET A 168 -19.93 6.38 10.46
CA MET A 168 -21.32 5.93 10.63
C MET A 168 -21.39 4.47 11.08
N LEU A 169 -20.53 3.61 10.50
CA LEU A 169 -20.40 2.22 10.95
C LEU A 169 -20.00 2.12 12.42
N TRP A 170 -19.06 2.96 12.85
CA TRP A 170 -18.64 2.99 14.25
C TRP A 170 -19.75 3.46 15.19
N ASN A 171 -20.50 4.51 14.82
CA ASN A 171 -21.64 4.99 15.60
C ASN A 171 -22.72 3.90 15.74
N LYS A 172 -23.09 3.25 14.63
CA LYS A 172 -24.06 2.15 14.66
C LYS A 172 -23.57 0.96 15.47
N ARG A 173 -22.27 0.63 15.40
CA ARG A 173 -21.66 -0.43 16.23
C ARG A 173 -21.76 -0.13 17.72
N LYS A 174 -21.63 1.15 18.14
CA LYS A 174 -21.73 1.54 19.56
C LYS A 174 -23.14 1.36 20.14
N GLU A 175 -24.16 1.45 19.29
CA GLU A 175 -25.56 1.25 19.69
C GLU A 175 -25.90 -0.24 19.93
N LEU A 176 -25.06 -1.18 19.47
CA LEU A 176 -25.30 -2.61 19.56
C LEU A 176 -24.76 -3.20 20.87
N ASN A 177 -25.51 -4.14 21.45
CA ASN A 177 -25.04 -4.93 22.57
C ASN A 177 -24.09 -6.06 22.11
N GLU A 178 -23.20 -6.50 23.00
CA GLU A 178 -22.28 -7.62 22.71
C GLU A 178 -23.04 -8.94 22.43
N GLU A 179 -24.20 -9.13 23.06
CA GLU A 179 -25.07 -10.30 22.86
C GLU A 179 -25.64 -10.34 21.44
N ASP A 180 -26.06 -9.19 20.88
CA ASP A 180 -26.60 -9.11 19.52
C ASP A 180 -25.55 -9.46 18.47
N LEU A 181 -24.30 -9.05 18.70
CA LEU A 181 -23.17 -9.37 17.82
C LEU A 181 -22.80 -10.86 17.86
N ASN A 182 -22.87 -11.48 19.04
CA ASN A 182 -22.60 -12.90 19.20
C ASN A 182 -23.71 -13.77 18.59
N ASN A 183 -24.96 -13.33 18.70
CA ASN A 183 -26.12 -14.06 18.17
C ASN A 183 -26.27 -13.92 16.65
N ASN A 184 -25.86 -12.79 16.06
CA ASN A 184 -25.95 -12.58 14.62
C ASN A 184 -24.63 -12.03 14.03
N PRO A 185 -23.71 -12.92 13.60
CA PRO A 185 -22.44 -12.54 12.97
C PRO A 185 -22.60 -11.72 11.69
N GLN A 186 -23.77 -11.76 11.03
CA GLN A 186 -24.05 -11.02 9.79
C GLN A 186 -24.59 -9.61 10.03
N LEU A 187 -24.88 -9.24 11.28
CA LEU A 187 -25.51 -7.96 11.62
C LEU A 187 -24.68 -6.76 11.15
N ILE A 188 -23.36 -6.81 11.30
CA ILE A 188 -22.45 -5.76 10.82
C ILE A 188 -22.51 -5.63 9.29
N SER A 189 -22.61 -6.75 8.58
CA SER A 189 -22.74 -6.78 7.12
C SER A 189 -24.07 -6.14 6.68
N GLN A 190 -25.16 -6.45 7.38
CA GLN A 190 -26.48 -5.86 7.12
C GLN A 190 -26.50 -4.35 7.38
N ILE A 191 -25.88 -3.91 8.48
CA ILE A 191 -25.74 -2.47 8.80
C ILE A 191 -24.88 -1.77 7.74
N SER A 192 -23.79 -2.38 7.29
CA SER A 192 -22.95 -1.85 6.22
C SER A 192 -23.73 -1.64 4.93
N LEU A 193 -24.58 -2.60 4.56
CA LEU A 193 -25.46 -2.52 3.41
C LEU A 193 -26.48 -1.40 3.54
N LYS A 194 -27.09 -1.25 4.73
CA LYS A 194 -28.06 -0.19 5.01
C LYS A 194 -27.44 1.20 4.87
N ILE A 195 -26.29 1.42 5.51
CA ILE A 195 -25.55 2.69 5.43
C ILE A 195 -25.15 3.01 3.99
N LEU A 196 -24.67 2.02 3.23
CA LEU A 196 -24.32 2.21 1.83
C LEU A 196 -25.53 2.71 1.03
N LYS A 197 -26.67 2.01 1.13
CA LYS A 197 -27.88 2.31 0.35
C LYS A 197 -28.52 3.65 0.73
N GLU A 198 -28.61 3.96 2.03
CA GLU A 198 -29.35 5.13 2.51
C GLU A 198 -28.51 6.42 2.48
N GLU A 199 -27.20 6.36 2.75
CA GLU A 199 -26.40 7.56 2.99
C GLU A 199 -25.36 7.84 1.88
N ILE A 200 -24.81 6.79 1.28
CA ILE A 200 -23.68 6.92 0.35
C ILE A 200 -24.13 6.97 -1.11
N VAL A 201 -25.09 6.13 -1.52
CA VAL A 201 -25.53 5.99 -2.91
C VAL A 201 -25.99 7.33 -3.52
N ASP A 202 -26.91 8.03 -2.88
CA ASP A 202 -27.43 9.31 -3.41
C ASP A 202 -26.34 10.39 -3.49
N SER A 203 -25.48 10.46 -2.47
CA SER A 203 -24.36 11.40 -2.49
C SER A 203 -23.36 11.05 -3.59
N LEU A 204 -23.13 9.77 -3.88
CA LEU A 204 -22.25 9.31 -4.94
C LEU A 204 -22.80 9.66 -6.32
N PHE A 205 -24.08 9.43 -6.58
CA PHE A 205 -24.73 9.85 -7.83
C PHE A 205 -24.66 11.36 -8.03
N ARG A 206 -25.04 12.15 -7.02
CA ARG A 206 -25.00 13.62 -7.08
C ARG A 206 -23.60 14.16 -7.36
N LEU A 207 -22.57 13.61 -6.70
CA LEU A 207 -21.18 14.02 -6.95
C LEU A 207 -20.72 13.61 -8.35
N THR A 208 -21.04 12.39 -8.78
CA THR A 208 -20.66 11.89 -10.12
C THR A 208 -21.27 12.77 -11.21
N THR A 209 -22.56 13.09 -11.14
CA THR A 209 -23.22 14.01 -12.08
C THR A 209 -22.57 15.40 -12.07
N LYS A 210 -22.21 15.92 -10.88
CA LYS A 210 -21.50 17.20 -10.78
C LYS A 210 -20.10 17.15 -11.41
N LEU A 211 -19.38 16.04 -11.27
CA LEU A 211 -18.06 15.84 -11.87
C LEU A 211 -18.15 15.76 -13.40
N ILE A 212 -19.18 15.09 -13.93
CA ILE A 212 -19.44 15.01 -15.36
C ILE A 212 -19.73 16.40 -15.94
N LEU A 213 -20.53 17.23 -15.28
CA LEU A 213 -20.77 18.62 -15.71
C LEU A 213 -19.49 19.48 -15.72
N LEU A 214 -18.52 19.17 -14.85
CA LEU A 214 -17.24 19.88 -14.77
C LEU A 214 -16.14 19.25 -15.63
N ARG A 215 -16.42 18.12 -16.30
CA ARG A 215 -15.46 17.35 -17.10
C ARG A 215 -14.60 18.21 -18.05
N PRO A 216 -15.14 19.11 -18.90
CA PRO A 216 -14.31 19.86 -19.85
C PRO A 216 -13.25 20.74 -19.15
N LYS A 217 -13.60 21.36 -18.02
CA LYS A 217 -12.65 22.17 -17.23
C LYS A 217 -11.58 21.29 -16.55
N LEU A 218 -11.99 20.12 -16.08
CA LEU A 218 -11.10 19.16 -15.44
C LEU A 218 -10.12 18.54 -16.44
N GLU A 219 -10.54 18.29 -17.67
CA GLU A 219 -9.68 17.81 -18.75
C GLU A 219 -8.65 18.85 -19.18
N GLU A 220 -9.01 20.14 -19.24
CA GLU A 220 -8.05 21.22 -19.50
C GLU A 220 -6.95 21.30 -18.43
N MET A 221 -7.31 21.13 -17.15
CA MET A 221 -6.34 21.06 -16.05
C MET A 221 -5.50 19.76 -16.06
N ALA A 222 -6.03 18.67 -16.62
CA ALA A 222 -5.37 17.37 -16.65
C ALA A 222 -4.40 17.22 -17.84
N LYS A 223 -4.48 18.05 -18.88
CA LYS A 223 -3.56 18.01 -20.04
C LYS A 223 -2.09 18.16 -19.64
N GLU A 224 -1.79 18.88 -18.57
CA GLU A 224 -0.43 19.01 -18.03
C GLU A 224 0.03 17.78 -17.21
N ASN A 225 -0.90 16.94 -16.74
CA ASN A 225 -0.67 15.90 -15.73
C ASN A 225 -1.29 14.53 -16.10
N PHE A 226 -1.22 14.16 -17.37
CA PHE A 226 -1.68 12.88 -17.95
C PHE A 226 -3.19 12.83 -18.25
N CYS A 227 -3.52 12.25 -19.42
CA CYS A 227 -4.86 12.08 -19.98
C CYS A 227 -5.76 11.17 -19.12
N LEU A 228 -6.24 11.69 -17.99
CA LEU A 228 -7.05 10.98 -17.00
C LEU A 228 -8.48 11.50 -17.02
N ASP A 229 -9.45 10.59 -17.20
CA ASP A 229 -10.87 10.89 -16.96
C ASP A 229 -11.13 10.89 -15.44
N ILE A 230 -11.14 12.08 -14.85
CA ILE A 230 -11.30 12.29 -13.39
C ILE A 230 -12.61 11.69 -12.85
N PRO A 231 -13.80 11.92 -13.46
CA PRO A 231 -15.04 11.25 -13.08
C PRO A 231 -14.92 9.72 -13.02
N LEU A 232 -14.31 9.11 -14.04
CA LEU A 232 -14.13 7.67 -14.12
C LEU A 232 -13.19 7.16 -13.02
N GLU A 233 -12.06 7.83 -12.80
CA GLU A 233 -11.11 7.44 -11.76
C GLU A 233 -11.74 7.55 -10.36
N PHE A 234 -12.55 8.60 -10.12
CA PHE A 234 -13.27 8.77 -8.87
C PHE A 234 -14.23 7.61 -8.58
N VAL A 235 -15.07 7.24 -9.56
CA VAL A 235 -16.01 6.11 -9.42
C VAL A 235 -15.27 4.79 -9.18
N ASN A 236 -14.22 4.53 -9.96
CA ASN A 236 -13.47 3.30 -9.78
C ASN A 236 -12.76 3.22 -8.42
N CYS A 237 -12.16 4.32 -7.96
CA CYS A 237 -11.51 4.40 -6.66
C CYS A 237 -12.49 4.13 -5.51
N ILE A 238 -13.68 4.76 -5.53
CA ILE A 238 -14.62 4.64 -4.42
C ILE A 238 -15.29 3.28 -4.38
N CYS A 239 -15.68 2.74 -5.53
CA CYS A 239 -16.21 1.38 -5.63
C CYS A 239 -15.15 0.37 -5.16
N ARG A 240 -13.87 0.53 -5.54
CA ARG A 240 -12.80 -0.36 -5.09
C ARG A 240 -12.64 -0.41 -3.57
N VAL A 241 -12.77 0.75 -2.91
CA VAL A 241 -12.68 0.86 -1.45
C VAL A 241 -13.90 0.24 -0.77
N LEU A 242 -15.11 0.46 -1.30
CA LEU A 242 -16.34 -0.10 -0.73
C LEU A 242 -16.43 -1.62 -0.92
N SER A 243 -15.96 -2.15 -2.06
CA SER A 243 -15.91 -3.60 -2.33
C SER A 243 -14.88 -4.36 -1.49
N VAL A 244 -14.11 -3.71 -0.62
CA VAL A 244 -13.25 -4.40 0.37
C VAL A 244 -14.08 -5.21 1.35
N ASN A 245 -15.29 -4.74 1.66
CA ASN A 245 -16.25 -5.53 2.40
C ASN A 245 -16.99 -6.47 1.44
N LEU A 246 -16.73 -7.77 1.55
CA LEU A 246 -17.34 -8.81 0.72
C LEU A 246 -18.88 -8.76 0.74
N ALA A 247 -19.49 -8.29 1.82
CA ALA A 247 -20.94 -8.15 1.89
C ALA A 247 -21.50 -7.03 0.99
N LEU A 248 -20.66 -6.09 0.55
CA LEU A 248 -21.06 -4.95 -0.28
C LEU A 248 -20.76 -5.18 -1.77
N GLU A 249 -19.97 -6.20 -2.11
CA GLU A 249 -19.39 -6.40 -3.44
C GLU A 249 -20.46 -6.37 -4.56
N GLU A 250 -21.51 -7.19 -4.45
CA GLU A 250 -22.59 -7.25 -5.45
C GLU A 250 -23.35 -5.92 -5.59
N VAL A 251 -23.64 -5.23 -4.48
CA VAL A 251 -24.35 -3.95 -4.50
C VAL A 251 -23.46 -2.85 -5.10
N VAL A 252 -22.17 -2.86 -4.77
CA VAL A 252 -21.19 -1.90 -5.29
C VAL A 252 -20.92 -2.16 -6.78
N ASP A 253 -20.92 -3.39 -7.25
CA ASP A 253 -20.75 -3.73 -8.67
C ASP A 253 -21.96 -3.30 -9.51
N ASN A 254 -23.17 -3.49 -8.99
CA ASN A 254 -24.39 -2.95 -9.60
C ASN A 254 -24.36 -1.41 -9.64
N LEU A 255 -23.99 -0.77 -8.52
CA LEU A 255 -23.84 0.68 -8.41
C LEU A 255 -22.78 1.21 -9.37
N LYS A 256 -21.63 0.53 -9.47
CA LYS A 256 -20.57 0.85 -10.41
C LYS A 256 -21.09 0.81 -11.83
N SER A 257 -21.80 -0.25 -12.21
CA SER A 257 -22.40 -0.39 -13.55
C SER A 257 -23.36 0.77 -13.86
N GLN A 258 -24.20 1.17 -12.91
CA GLN A 258 -25.10 2.31 -13.07
C GLN A 258 -24.37 3.65 -13.21
N LEU A 259 -23.34 3.91 -12.40
CA LEU A 259 -22.54 5.13 -12.47
C LEU A 259 -21.75 5.21 -13.78
N LEU A 260 -21.22 4.08 -14.24
CA LEU A 260 -20.52 3.97 -15.50
C LEU A 260 -21.46 4.26 -16.69
N LEU A 261 -22.71 3.79 -16.65
CA LEU A 261 -23.70 4.14 -17.67
C LEU A 261 -23.92 5.65 -17.77
N ILE A 262 -23.98 6.37 -16.64
CA ILE A 262 -24.12 7.83 -16.64
C ILE A 262 -22.87 8.48 -17.23
N ILE A 263 -21.69 8.00 -16.86
CA ILE A 263 -20.40 8.50 -17.37
C ILE A 263 -20.26 8.31 -18.89
N TYR A 264 -20.67 7.14 -19.41
CA TYR A 264 -20.50 6.79 -20.82
C TYR A 264 -21.62 7.26 -21.73
N LYS A 265 -22.82 7.54 -21.19
CA LYS A 265 -23.89 8.15 -21.98
C LYS A 265 -23.48 9.51 -22.56
N ASP A 266 -22.52 10.18 -21.93
CA ASP A 266 -21.94 11.45 -22.39
C ASP A 266 -20.65 11.26 -23.24
N CYS A 267 -20.22 10.03 -23.56
CA CYS A 267 -18.97 9.73 -24.28
C CYS A 267 -19.15 8.93 -25.59
N ILE A 268 -18.30 9.25 -26.57
CA ILE A 268 -18.08 8.53 -27.84
C ILE A 268 -17.01 7.41 -27.68
N ILE A 269 -16.48 7.21 -26.46
CA ILE A 269 -15.35 6.30 -26.21
C ILE A 269 -15.84 4.86 -26.14
N SER A 270 -15.32 4.04 -27.05
CA SER A 270 -15.58 2.61 -27.16
C SER A 270 -15.08 1.85 -25.93
N THR A 271 -16.03 1.16 -25.31
CA THR A 271 -15.91 -0.16 -24.66
C THR A 271 -14.50 -0.75 -24.62
N ASN A 272 -13.84 -0.64 -23.46
CA ASN A 272 -12.93 -1.65 -22.90
C ASN A 272 -12.66 -1.32 -21.43
N GLN A 273 -13.70 -1.34 -20.58
CA GLN A 273 -13.63 -0.94 -19.16
C GLN A 273 -13.92 -2.07 -18.16
N ASN A 274 -13.71 -3.32 -18.55
CA ASN A 274 -13.70 -4.42 -17.58
C ASN A 274 -12.36 -4.56 -16.84
N ASN A 275 -11.31 -3.85 -17.26
CA ASN A 275 -9.97 -3.95 -16.67
C ASN A 275 -9.50 -2.59 -16.11
N TRP A 276 -10.31 -1.92 -15.28
CA TRP A 276 -9.76 -0.82 -14.49
C TRP A 276 -8.72 -1.38 -13.51
N ILE A 277 -7.48 -0.94 -13.66
CA ILE A 277 -6.37 -1.32 -12.79
C ILE A 277 -6.15 -0.15 -11.84
N PRO A 278 -6.24 -0.37 -10.51
CA PRO A 278 -5.99 0.68 -9.54
C PRO A 278 -4.63 1.35 -9.82
N PRO A 279 -4.51 2.67 -9.68
CA PRO A 279 -3.22 3.33 -9.67
C PRO A 279 -2.31 2.64 -8.64
N THR A 280 -1.31 1.92 -9.14
CA THR A 280 -0.32 1.27 -8.29
C THR A 280 0.64 2.33 -7.75
N CYS A 281 0.99 2.23 -6.48
CA CYS A 281 2.04 3.07 -5.90
C CYS A 281 3.41 2.55 -6.36
N VAL A 282 4.32 3.45 -6.71
CA VAL A 282 5.74 3.13 -6.88
C VAL A 282 6.37 3.19 -5.49
N ILE A 283 6.60 2.02 -4.90
CA ILE A 283 7.18 1.88 -3.56
C ILE A 283 8.64 1.48 -3.69
N LEU A 284 9.55 2.30 -3.18
CA LEU A 284 10.95 1.93 -2.95
C LEU A 284 11.05 1.16 -1.64
N GLU A 285 11.32 -0.14 -1.72
CA GLU A 285 11.45 -1.01 -0.56
C GLU A 285 12.85 -0.89 0.06
N ASN A 286 12.92 -1.00 1.39
CA ASN A 286 14.18 -1.05 2.14
C ASN A 286 15.14 0.12 1.90
N ILE A 287 14.62 1.34 1.71
CA ILE A 287 15.46 2.55 1.63
C ILE A 287 16.06 2.87 3.02
N PHE A 288 17.38 2.98 3.10
CA PHE A 288 18.08 3.32 4.35
C PHE A 288 18.27 4.83 4.50
N CYS A 289 17.82 5.39 5.63
CA CYS A 289 18.08 6.78 5.96
C CYS A 289 19.54 6.99 6.37
N GLN A 290 20.21 7.96 5.75
CA GLN A 290 21.59 8.29 6.09
C GLN A 290 21.73 8.93 7.49
N LYS A 291 20.65 9.53 8.02
CA LYS A 291 20.65 10.24 9.31
C LYS A 291 20.31 9.33 10.49
N CYS A 292 19.26 8.50 10.40
CA CYS A 292 18.84 7.63 11.49
C CYS A 292 19.20 6.15 11.31
N SER A 293 19.80 5.77 10.18
CA SER A 293 20.14 4.39 9.79
C SER A 293 18.99 3.39 9.75
N GLN A 294 17.76 3.84 9.98
CA GLN A 294 16.57 3.01 9.84
C GLN A 294 16.24 2.81 8.36
N ASN A 295 15.74 1.62 8.03
CA ASN A 295 15.19 1.37 6.71
C ASN A 295 13.67 1.54 6.70
N GLY A 296 13.14 2.06 5.61
CA GLY A 296 11.72 2.27 5.37
C GLY A 296 11.30 1.71 4.02
N ASP A 297 9.99 1.66 3.78
CA ASP A 297 9.45 1.62 2.42
C ASP A 297 8.94 3.03 2.14
N LEU A 298 9.28 3.55 0.97
CA LEU A 298 8.96 4.91 0.56
C LEU A 298 8.06 4.87 -0.67
N ASP A 299 6.83 5.32 -0.51
CA ASP A 299 5.91 5.52 -1.63
C ASP A 299 6.27 6.83 -2.35
N VAL A 300 7.00 6.73 -3.46
CA VAL A 300 7.46 7.88 -4.26
C VAL A 300 6.39 8.39 -5.22
N SER A 301 5.25 7.69 -5.32
CA SER A 301 4.09 8.16 -6.10
C SER A 301 3.20 9.12 -5.32
N ASN A 302 3.48 9.34 -4.05
CA ASN A 302 2.54 9.95 -3.12
C ASN A 302 3.01 11.35 -2.66
N ASP A 303 2.14 12.34 -2.81
CA ASP A 303 2.33 13.71 -2.32
C ASP A 303 2.18 13.86 -0.80
N PHE A 304 1.86 12.76 -0.10
CA PHE A 304 1.37 12.81 1.28
C PHE A 304 2.42 12.70 2.38
N LEU A 305 3.71 12.59 2.09
CA LEU A 305 4.74 12.69 3.15
C LEU A 305 4.95 14.15 3.55
N LYS A 306 3.87 14.77 4.00
CA LYS A 306 3.88 16.02 4.75
C LYS A 306 4.37 15.68 6.16
N GLY A 307 5.59 16.10 6.48
CA GLY A 307 5.93 16.43 7.86
C GLY A 307 4.85 17.34 8.44
N GLY A 308 4.54 17.13 9.72
CA GLY A 308 3.38 17.70 10.40
C GLY A 308 3.14 19.19 10.11
N GLU A 309 1.86 19.54 10.04
CA GLU A 309 1.29 20.86 10.33
C GLU A 309 2.29 22.02 10.37
N LYS A 310 2.71 22.49 9.19
CA LYS A 310 3.02 23.90 9.00
C LYS A 310 2.13 24.42 7.89
N GLN A 311 0.94 24.86 8.29
CA GLN A 311 0.13 25.76 7.48
C GLN A 311 0.96 27.02 7.20
N GLY A 312 0.90 27.50 5.96
CA GLY A 312 1.50 28.77 5.57
C GLY A 312 2.84 28.62 4.85
N LYS A 313 2.76 28.28 3.57
CA LYS A 313 3.36 29.02 2.44
C LYS A 313 3.09 28.24 1.16
N GLU A 314 2.57 28.94 0.16
CA GLU A 314 2.42 28.46 -1.21
C GLU A 314 3.79 27.96 -1.71
N ALA A 315 4.01 26.65 -1.59
CA ALA A 315 5.22 26.02 -2.08
C ALA A 315 5.01 25.70 -3.55
N ASN A 316 5.81 26.35 -4.39
CA ASN A 316 6.00 26.05 -5.80
C ASN A 316 6.06 24.52 -5.99
N THR A 317 5.10 23.96 -6.70
CA THR A 317 4.65 22.55 -6.62
C THR A 317 5.58 21.52 -7.27
N ASN A 318 6.74 21.93 -7.77
CA ASN A 318 7.57 21.12 -8.66
C ASN A 318 8.79 20.43 -8.03
N ASN A 319 8.93 20.40 -6.70
CA ASN A 319 10.03 19.67 -6.03
C ASN A 319 9.72 19.40 -4.56
N LEU A 320 8.69 18.61 -4.26
CA LEU A 320 8.45 18.16 -2.88
C LEU A 320 9.59 17.20 -2.46
N PRO A 321 10.23 17.43 -1.30
CA PRO A 321 11.31 16.56 -0.85
C PRO A 321 10.76 15.20 -0.39
N PHE A 322 11.50 14.13 -0.67
CA PHE A 322 11.19 12.81 -0.13
C PHE A 322 11.71 12.72 1.31
N LEU A 323 10.82 12.48 2.27
CA LEU A 323 11.17 12.49 3.69
C LEU A 323 11.30 11.09 4.29
N CYS A 324 12.26 10.92 5.18
CA CYS A 324 12.37 9.73 6.02
C CYS A 324 11.16 9.65 6.97
N PRO A 325 10.41 8.53 6.99
CA PRO A 325 9.24 8.39 7.85
C PRO A 325 9.59 8.34 9.35
N HIS A 326 10.86 8.10 9.70
CA HIS A 326 11.31 8.00 11.09
C HIS A 326 11.80 9.32 11.67
N CYS A 327 12.66 10.05 10.94
CA CYS A 327 13.31 11.26 11.45
C CYS A 327 12.97 12.53 10.67
N GLY A 328 12.19 12.42 9.60
CA GLY A 328 11.80 13.55 8.75
C GLY A 328 12.96 14.13 7.93
N SER A 329 14.14 13.52 7.91
CA SER A 329 15.25 13.97 7.06
C SER A 329 14.93 13.76 5.59
N GLU A 330 15.36 14.68 4.75
CA GLU A 330 15.23 14.56 3.30
C GLU A 330 16.16 13.45 2.76
N TYR A 331 15.63 12.62 1.87
CA TYR A 331 16.42 11.71 1.06
C TYR A 331 17.02 12.48 -0.12
N PRO A 332 18.32 12.29 -0.43
CA PRO A 332 18.91 12.92 -1.59
C PRO A 332 18.25 12.39 -2.86
N LEU A 333 17.92 13.28 -3.80
CA LEU A 333 17.26 12.92 -5.06
C LEU A 333 18.09 11.94 -5.89
N SER A 334 19.42 12.03 -5.82
CA SER A 334 20.33 11.08 -6.50
C SER A 334 20.13 9.64 -6.02
N LEU A 335 19.91 9.42 -4.72
CA LEU A 335 19.63 8.09 -4.17
C LEU A 335 18.27 7.58 -4.66
N ILE A 336 17.26 8.45 -4.70
CA ILE A 336 15.93 8.09 -5.19
C ILE A 336 16.00 7.73 -6.68
N GLU A 337 16.70 8.53 -7.47
CA GLU A 337 16.93 8.28 -8.90
C GLU A 337 17.65 6.96 -9.14
N GLU A 338 18.76 6.71 -8.43
CA GLU A 338 19.53 5.46 -8.51
C GLU A 338 18.68 4.23 -8.21
N MET A 339 17.90 4.27 -7.13
CA MET A 339 17.01 3.16 -6.75
C MET A 339 15.89 2.93 -7.78
N LEU A 340 15.36 4.00 -8.38
CA LEU A 340 14.34 3.89 -9.43
C LEU A 340 14.93 3.36 -10.75
N VAL A 341 16.14 3.77 -11.12
CA VAL A 341 16.87 3.21 -12.26
C VAL A 341 17.12 1.71 -12.04
N GLU A 342 17.61 1.32 -10.86
CA GLU A 342 17.82 -0.09 -10.52
C GLU A 342 16.50 -0.89 -10.61
N ARG A 343 15.39 -0.30 -10.16
CA ARG A 343 14.05 -0.90 -10.28
C ARG A 343 13.65 -1.11 -11.74
N VAL A 344 13.84 -0.12 -12.61
CA VAL A 344 13.54 -0.21 -14.04
C VAL A 344 14.42 -1.27 -14.72
N SER A 345 15.72 -1.31 -14.42
CA SER A 345 16.62 -2.34 -14.94
C SER A 345 16.22 -3.75 -14.49
N LYS A 346 15.77 -3.91 -13.24
CA LYS A 346 15.24 -5.20 -12.75
C LYS A 346 13.95 -5.61 -13.47
N MET A 347 13.07 -4.65 -13.77
CA MET A 347 11.85 -4.92 -14.55
C MET A 347 12.18 -5.38 -15.97
N GLN A 348 13.10 -4.68 -16.65
CA GLN A 348 13.57 -5.06 -17.98
C GLN A 348 14.21 -6.45 -17.97
N THR A 349 15.10 -6.70 -17.01
CA THR A 349 15.79 -8.00 -16.89
C THR A 349 14.81 -9.13 -16.62
N SER A 350 13.86 -8.93 -15.71
CA SER A 350 12.81 -9.92 -15.42
C SER A 350 11.96 -10.23 -16.64
N PHE A 351 11.63 -9.21 -17.44
CA PHE A 351 10.86 -9.39 -18.66
C PHE A 351 11.66 -10.10 -19.76
N ALA A 352 12.94 -9.79 -19.91
CA ALA A 352 13.81 -10.43 -20.92
C ALA A 352 14.11 -11.90 -20.57
N LEU A 353 14.26 -12.22 -19.28
CA LEU A 353 14.58 -13.55 -18.78
C LEU A 353 13.34 -14.38 -18.38
N GLN A 354 12.13 -13.87 -18.63
CA GLN A 354 10.91 -14.54 -18.23
C GLN A 354 10.75 -15.90 -18.91
N ASP A 355 10.08 -16.82 -18.22
CA ASP A 355 9.63 -18.06 -18.82
C ASP A 355 8.45 -17.84 -19.77
N TRP A 356 8.28 -18.74 -20.73
CA TRP A 356 7.11 -18.76 -21.61
C TRP A 356 6.16 -19.89 -21.19
N GLN A 357 4.86 -19.59 -21.17
CA GLN A 357 3.82 -20.52 -20.72
C GLN A 357 2.93 -20.93 -21.89
N CYS A 358 2.55 -22.21 -21.98
CA CYS A 358 1.63 -22.63 -23.03
C CYS A 358 0.21 -22.09 -22.78
N VAL A 359 -0.43 -21.53 -23.82
CA VAL A 359 -1.79 -20.97 -23.72
C VAL A 359 -2.83 -21.98 -23.25
N SER A 360 -2.73 -23.24 -23.70
CA SER A 360 -3.72 -24.28 -23.41
C SER A 360 -3.39 -25.07 -22.15
N CYS A 361 -2.21 -25.71 -22.07
CA CYS A 361 -1.89 -26.63 -20.97
C CYS A 361 -1.19 -25.96 -19.79
N LYS A 362 -0.86 -24.67 -19.89
CA LYS A 362 -0.20 -23.86 -18.85
C LYS A 362 1.17 -24.39 -18.36
N LYS A 363 1.76 -25.36 -19.07
CA LYS A 363 3.14 -25.81 -18.84
C LYS A 363 4.14 -24.73 -19.26
N ILE A 364 5.23 -24.62 -18.50
CA ILE A 364 6.38 -23.79 -18.85
C ILE A 364 7.19 -24.46 -19.95
N GLY A 365 7.62 -23.68 -20.94
CA GLY A 365 8.50 -24.14 -22.00
C GLY A 365 9.88 -24.50 -21.43
N ALA A 366 10.22 -25.79 -21.46
CA ALA A 366 11.52 -26.27 -21.00
C ALA A 366 12.65 -26.06 -22.03
N ASN A 367 12.28 -25.91 -23.31
CA ASN A 367 13.23 -25.86 -24.44
C ASN A 367 13.08 -24.55 -25.22
N PHE A 368 14.15 -23.77 -25.28
CA PHE A 368 14.19 -22.47 -25.97
C PHE A 368 14.08 -22.54 -27.50
N LEU A 369 14.20 -23.74 -28.10
CA LEU A 369 14.15 -23.93 -29.56
C LEU A 369 12.74 -24.25 -30.08
N HIS A 370 11.85 -24.74 -29.22
CA HIS A 370 10.50 -25.12 -29.65
C HIS A 370 9.58 -23.90 -29.68
N ARG A 371 9.05 -23.58 -30.87
CA ARG A 371 8.08 -22.49 -31.07
C ARG A 371 6.68 -22.83 -30.53
N HIS A 372 6.41 -24.10 -30.29
CA HIS A 372 5.10 -24.60 -29.83
C HIS A 372 5.32 -25.61 -28.70
N CYS A 373 4.34 -25.71 -27.82
CA CYS A 373 4.28 -26.72 -26.77
C CYS A 373 4.03 -28.11 -27.38
N GLU A 374 4.30 -29.16 -26.61
CA GLU A 374 3.96 -30.55 -26.95
C GLU A 374 2.48 -30.77 -27.27
N CYS A 375 1.59 -29.93 -26.73
CA CYS A 375 0.16 -29.94 -27.07
C CYS A 375 -0.17 -29.12 -28.33
N SER A 376 0.83 -28.83 -29.17
CA SER A 376 0.74 -28.08 -30.43
C SER A 376 0.22 -26.63 -30.32
N ASN A 377 0.11 -26.10 -29.10
CA ASN A 377 -0.31 -24.73 -28.84
C ASN A 377 0.89 -23.80 -28.68
N LYS A 378 0.71 -22.51 -28.97
CA LYS A 378 1.75 -21.50 -28.81
C LYS A 378 2.05 -21.24 -27.34
N PHE A 379 3.26 -20.73 -27.10
CA PHE A 379 3.61 -20.14 -25.83
C PHE A 379 3.24 -18.65 -25.79
N GLU A 380 2.88 -18.16 -24.61
CA GLU A 380 2.63 -16.76 -24.29
C GLU A 380 3.60 -16.29 -23.20
N TYR A 381 3.77 -14.98 -23.10
CA TYR A 381 4.54 -14.35 -22.05
C TYR A 381 3.90 -14.60 -20.68
N THR A 382 4.71 -14.93 -19.68
CA THR A 382 4.27 -14.99 -18.28
C THR A 382 4.07 -13.58 -17.71
N LEU A 383 4.96 -12.65 -18.07
CA LEU A 383 4.87 -11.22 -17.82
C LEU A 383 4.44 -10.50 -19.10
N LYS A 384 3.21 -9.99 -19.10
CA LYS A 384 2.63 -9.36 -20.28
C LYS A 384 3.30 -8.02 -20.61
N PRO A 385 3.55 -7.69 -21.90
CA PRO A 385 4.14 -6.40 -22.29
C PRO A 385 3.35 -5.18 -21.77
N GLU A 386 2.02 -5.27 -21.77
CA GLU A 386 1.16 -4.17 -21.31
C GLU A 386 1.36 -3.90 -19.81
N GLU A 387 1.69 -4.91 -19.01
CA GLU A 387 1.97 -4.73 -17.58
C GLU A 387 3.30 -4.03 -17.34
N LEU A 388 4.33 -4.38 -18.13
CA LEU A 388 5.63 -3.71 -18.07
C LEU A 388 5.50 -2.24 -18.48
N ILE A 389 4.86 -1.95 -19.63
CA ILE A 389 4.67 -0.58 -20.12
C ILE A 389 3.93 0.27 -19.08
N ARG A 390 2.85 -0.25 -18.49
CA ARG A 390 2.14 0.44 -17.40
C ARG A 390 3.06 0.76 -16.22
N ASN A 391 3.86 -0.20 -15.76
CA ASN A 391 4.79 0.03 -14.65
C ASN A 391 5.88 1.06 -15.01
N LEU A 392 6.37 1.07 -16.25
CA LEU A 392 7.32 2.08 -16.74
C LEU A 392 6.70 3.47 -16.79
N GLU A 393 5.46 3.59 -17.28
CA GLU A 393 4.71 4.85 -17.28
C GLU A 393 4.57 5.40 -15.86
N MET A 394 4.22 4.56 -14.89
CA MET A 394 4.13 4.94 -13.47
C MET A 394 5.43 5.58 -12.97
N VAL A 395 6.57 4.96 -13.26
CA VAL A 395 7.88 5.49 -12.85
C VAL A 395 8.21 6.75 -13.65
N LYS A 396 7.85 6.83 -14.93
CA LYS A 396 8.05 8.05 -15.76
C LYS A 396 7.34 9.25 -15.16
N ARG A 397 6.15 9.07 -14.58
CA ARG A 397 5.43 10.16 -13.90
C ARG A 397 6.21 10.73 -12.72
N VAL A 398 6.83 9.85 -11.93
CA VAL A 398 7.70 10.27 -10.82
C VAL A 398 8.94 11.00 -11.36
N ALA A 399 9.53 10.49 -12.45
CA ALA A 399 10.68 11.10 -13.09
C ALA A 399 10.41 12.53 -13.57
N ILE A 400 9.35 12.74 -14.36
CA ILE A 400 8.95 14.05 -14.89
C ILE A 400 8.67 15.02 -13.74
N LYS A 401 7.90 14.58 -12.74
CA LYS A 401 7.47 15.41 -11.62
C LYS A 401 8.65 15.93 -10.79
N HIS A 402 9.65 15.09 -10.55
CA HIS A 402 10.81 15.42 -9.72
C HIS A 402 12.06 15.77 -10.56
N ARG A 403 11.89 15.94 -11.88
CA ARG A 403 12.97 16.27 -12.84
C ARG A 403 14.17 15.33 -12.75
N LEU A 404 13.90 14.03 -12.75
CA LEU A 404 14.91 12.97 -12.72
C LEU A 404 15.30 12.58 -14.16
N GLU A 405 16.20 13.36 -14.75
CA GLU A 405 16.56 13.29 -16.18
C GLU A 405 17.19 11.94 -16.57
N ASN A 406 18.02 11.33 -15.70
CA ASN A 406 18.66 10.05 -16.00
C ASN A 406 17.61 8.94 -16.02
N LEU A 407 16.70 8.96 -15.05
CA LEU A 407 15.61 8.00 -14.97
C LEU A 407 14.68 8.12 -16.18
N GLU A 408 14.34 9.34 -16.60
CA GLU A 408 13.53 9.56 -17.79
C GLU A 408 14.21 8.98 -19.04
N TYR A 409 15.51 9.25 -19.25
CA TYR A 409 16.28 8.68 -20.35
C TYR A 409 16.25 7.15 -20.36
N VAL A 410 16.49 6.51 -19.21
CA VAL A 410 16.48 5.04 -19.09
C VAL A 410 15.11 4.47 -19.42
N ILE A 411 14.03 5.08 -18.93
CA ILE A 411 12.66 4.61 -19.21
C ILE A 411 12.34 4.73 -20.70
N GLU A 412 12.72 5.83 -21.33
CA GLU A 412 12.50 6.00 -22.78
C GLU A 412 13.28 4.98 -23.59
N HIS A 413 14.53 4.70 -23.21
CA HIS A 413 15.34 3.68 -23.87
C HIS A 413 14.69 2.30 -23.76
N VAL A 414 14.30 1.87 -22.55
CA VAL A 414 13.64 0.58 -22.33
C VAL A 414 12.31 0.50 -23.09
N THR A 415 11.52 1.57 -23.09
CA THR A 415 10.23 1.61 -23.78
C THR A 415 10.38 1.47 -25.30
N ARG A 416 11.41 2.10 -25.90
CA ARG A 416 11.71 1.95 -27.33
C ARG A 416 12.15 0.54 -27.70
N CYS A 417 12.82 -0.18 -26.80
CA CYS A 417 13.22 -1.57 -27.04
C CYS A 417 12.07 -2.58 -26.94
N LEU A 418 10.91 -2.20 -26.40
CA LEU A 418 9.73 -3.06 -26.27
C LEU A 418 8.76 -2.95 -27.45
N GLN A 419 8.85 -1.85 -28.22
CA GLN A 419 8.11 -1.63 -29.47
C GLN A 419 8.83 -2.33 -30.64
#